data_AF-A0A662GN51-F1
#
_entry.id   AF-A0A662GN51-F1
#
_cell.length_a   1.000
_cell.length_b   1.000
_cell.length_c   1.000
_cell.angle_alpha   90.00
_cell.angle_beta   90.00
_cell.angle_gamma   90.00
#
_symmetry.space_group_name_H-M   'P 1'
#
loop_
_entity.id
_entity.type
_entity.pdbx_description
1 polymer ?
#
loop_
_entity_poly.entity_id
_entity_poly.type
_entity_poly.pdbx_seq_one_letter_code
_entity_poly.pdbx_strand_id
1 'polypeptide(L)'
;MEVLREYPGTPSAYAKAVEYVREQLSRAGFVPDDRTVVVENAGRVVVVHCAFGSKVNATLALLLSYMLLQMFRVASRTHSDPYRVLLAPSRPLSNEEIAKALEMVVRLRGELEEQLAEPLRVSAALRWRMAQVARRFGVVERGARVSRRVIDALRGTLVEVEAMRELMVEKLDCDRLREVLGMIEGGRISVTYVATTMERLSPMALPILKSAVWRDYVVPSVPLSALVRVVRKRLLEEEVRLVCLHRLDWTTLVKVKDLDDSASCPKCGSRFLAVLKRGEEETLEVLRKKLRGLKLSRDEERLLRRAQLSARLFLTYGRLAAMALAGRGVGPSTAARILRDARDEDHLVELVLKAEREYSRTRQYWD
;
A
#
# COMPACT_ATOMS: atom_id res chain seq x y z
N MET A 1 0.51 17.69 23.20
CA MET A 1 0.66 18.83 22.26
C MET A 1 2.00 19.52 22.44
N GLU A 2 2.54 19.64 23.66
CA GLU A 2 3.85 20.28 23.89
C GLU A 2 4.99 19.67 23.07
N VAL A 3 5.11 18.34 23.03
CA VAL A 3 6.13 17.63 22.23
C VAL A 3 6.07 17.96 20.72
N LEU A 4 4.91 18.37 20.20
CA LEU A 4 4.75 18.69 18.77
C LEU A 4 5.10 20.15 18.43
N ARG A 5 5.29 21.02 19.43
CA ARG A 5 5.61 22.45 19.21
C ARG A 5 7.00 22.66 18.61
N GLU A 6 7.91 21.71 18.82
CA GLU A 6 9.29 21.77 18.32
C GLU A 6 9.39 21.35 16.84
N TYR A 7 8.34 20.73 16.29
CA TYR A 7 8.31 20.27 14.90
C TYR A 7 7.56 21.25 14.02
N PRO A 8 8.06 21.64 12.83
CA PRO A 8 7.31 22.51 11.92
C PRO A 8 6.03 21.81 11.44
N GLY A 9 4.88 22.47 11.55
CA GLY A 9 3.59 21.90 11.15
C GLY A 9 2.41 22.85 11.38
N THR A 10 1.29 22.56 10.73
CA THR A 10 0.04 23.30 10.95
C THR A 10 -0.74 22.69 12.12
N PRO A 11 -1.60 23.46 12.82
CA PRO A 11 -2.47 22.91 13.86
C PRO A 11 -3.29 21.70 13.39
N SER A 12 -3.73 21.70 12.13
CA SER A 12 -4.44 20.57 11.51
C SER A 12 -3.56 19.31 11.39
N ALA A 13 -2.28 19.47 11.02
CA ALA A 13 -1.34 18.35 10.93
C ALA A 13 -1.08 17.73 12.32
N TYR A 14 -0.86 18.57 13.34
CA TYR A 14 -0.68 18.08 14.72
C TYR A 14 -1.93 17.38 15.24
N ALA A 15 -3.12 17.93 14.99
CA ALA A 15 -4.38 17.32 15.38
C ALA A 15 -4.52 15.92 14.77
N LYS A 16 -4.22 15.75 13.48
CA LYS A 16 -4.23 14.44 12.80
C LYS A 16 -3.21 13.45 13.40
N ALA A 17 -2.00 13.91 13.72
CA ALA A 17 -0.99 13.05 14.32
C ALA A 17 -1.43 12.55 15.72
N VAL A 18 -1.96 13.46 16.55
CA VAL A 18 -2.50 13.10 17.87
C VAL A 18 -3.71 12.18 17.75
N GLU A 19 -4.63 12.45 16.82
CA GLU A 19 -5.79 11.62 16.55
C GLU A 19 -5.38 10.21 16.12
N TYR A 20 -4.35 10.08 15.27
CA TYR A 20 -3.84 8.79 14.83
C TYR A 20 -3.27 7.96 15.99
N VAL A 21 -2.48 8.57 16.89
CA VAL A 21 -1.94 7.88 18.07
C VAL A 21 -3.05 7.55 19.07
N ARG A 22 -4.05 8.41 19.24
CA ARG A 22 -5.22 8.13 20.07
C ARG A 22 -6.07 6.99 19.49
N GLU A 23 -6.29 6.96 18.18
CA GLU A 23 -6.98 5.86 17.49
C GLU A 23 -6.23 4.54 17.70
N GLN A 24 -4.90 4.57 17.61
CA GLN A 24 -4.05 3.41 17.91
C GLN A 24 -4.24 2.93 19.34
N LEU A 25 -4.05 3.82 20.32
CA LEU A 25 -4.10 3.45 21.74
C LEU A 25 -5.49 2.94 22.14
N SER A 26 -6.56 3.60 21.67
CA SER A 26 -7.95 3.20 21.98
C SER A 26 -8.34 1.85 21.39
N ARG A 27 -7.80 1.46 20.23
CA ARG A 27 -8.14 0.19 19.56
C ARG A 27 -7.24 -0.97 19.94
N ALA A 28 -5.96 -0.70 20.15
CA ALA A 28 -4.94 -1.73 20.32
C ALA A 28 -4.45 -1.84 21.77
N GLY A 29 -4.58 -0.79 22.57
CA GLY A 29 -4.07 -0.73 23.94
C GLY A 29 -2.55 -0.52 24.04
N PHE A 30 -1.85 -0.36 22.92
CA PHE A 30 -0.40 -0.14 22.88
C PHE A 30 0.01 0.82 21.75
N VAL A 31 1.19 1.42 21.90
CA VAL A 31 1.88 2.17 20.85
C VAL A 31 3.31 1.61 20.76
N PRO A 32 3.72 1.03 19.63
CA PRO A 32 5.09 0.58 19.45
C PRO A 32 6.05 1.78 19.42
N ASP A 33 7.25 1.60 19.96
CA ASP A 33 8.29 2.64 20.03
C ASP A 33 9.69 2.06 19.75
N ASP A 34 10.74 2.83 20.01
CA ASP A 34 12.13 2.43 19.81
C ASP A 34 12.61 1.34 20.78
N ARG A 35 11.85 1.07 21.86
CA ARG A 35 12.18 0.11 22.92
C ARG A 35 11.20 -1.04 23.06
N THR A 36 10.11 -1.01 22.30
CA THR A 36 9.01 -1.97 22.40
C THR A 36 8.61 -2.43 21.01
N VAL A 37 9.09 -3.61 20.64
CA VAL A 37 8.62 -4.32 19.45
C VAL A 37 7.29 -4.98 19.78
N VAL A 38 6.28 -4.75 18.95
CA VAL A 38 4.98 -5.40 19.10
C VAL A 38 4.71 -6.31 17.91
N VAL A 39 4.46 -7.58 18.19
CA VAL A 39 4.10 -8.61 17.21
C VAL A 39 2.58 -8.78 17.25
N GLU A 40 1.87 -8.15 16.32
CA GLU A 40 0.44 -8.39 16.11
C GLU A 40 0.23 -9.63 15.25
N ASN A 41 -0.38 -10.67 15.82
CA ASN A 41 -0.62 -11.93 15.13
C ASN A 41 -2.11 -12.16 14.89
N ALA A 42 -2.52 -12.06 13.63
CA ALA A 42 -3.85 -12.40 13.14
C ALA A 42 -3.89 -13.78 12.44
N GLY A 43 -3.03 -14.69 12.87
CA GLY A 43 -2.88 -16.04 12.34
C GLY A 43 -2.15 -16.05 11.00
N ARG A 44 -2.87 -15.74 9.92
CA ARG A 44 -2.30 -15.77 8.55
C ARG A 44 -1.68 -14.45 8.09
N VAL A 45 -1.64 -13.48 8.98
CA VAL A 45 -1.02 -12.16 8.82
C VAL A 45 -0.39 -11.82 10.16
N VAL A 46 0.90 -11.55 10.13
CA VAL A 46 1.66 -11.13 11.31
C VAL A 46 2.32 -9.80 10.97
N VAL A 47 2.09 -8.79 11.80
CA VAL A 47 2.74 -7.48 11.67
C VAL A 47 3.66 -7.30 12.88
N VAL A 48 4.96 -7.26 12.62
CA VAL A 48 5.97 -6.90 13.60
C VAL A 48 6.19 -5.40 13.49
N HIS A 49 5.82 -4.66 14.52
CA HIS A 49 6.06 -3.23 14.64
C HIS A 49 7.46 -3.01 15.19
N CYS A 50 8.36 -2.53 14.34
CA CYS A 50 9.77 -2.36 14.64
C CYS A 50 10.35 -1.17 13.86
N ALA A 51 10.62 -0.06 14.55
CA ALA A 51 11.11 1.18 13.96
C ALA A 51 12.63 1.16 13.66
N PHE A 52 13.14 0.05 13.11
CA PHE A 52 14.57 -0.14 12.87
C PHE A 52 15.05 0.36 11.49
N GLY A 53 14.13 0.86 10.66
CA GLY A 53 14.44 1.36 9.32
C GLY A 53 14.35 0.28 8.24
N SER A 54 14.32 0.72 6.98
CA SER A 54 13.94 -0.12 5.84
C SER A 54 14.86 -1.33 5.63
N LYS A 55 16.18 -1.12 5.70
CA LYS A 55 17.15 -2.20 5.44
C LYS A 55 17.15 -3.23 6.56
N VAL A 56 17.20 -2.79 7.81
CA VAL A 56 17.16 -3.66 9.00
C VAL A 56 15.87 -4.49 9.01
N ASN A 57 14.73 -3.85 8.76
CA ASN A 57 13.45 -4.55 8.68
C ASN A 57 13.39 -5.53 7.50
N ALA A 58 13.98 -5.20 6.35
CA ALA A 58 14.09 -6.14 5.22
C ALA A 58 14.96 -7.36 5.57
N THR A 59 16.10 -7.15 6.25
CA THR A 59 16.96 -8.22 6.77
C THR A 59 16.18 -9.13 7.73
N LEU A 60 15.52 -8.53 8.73
CA LEU A 60 14.73 -9.26 9.73
C LEU A 60 13.59 -10.04 9.08
N ALA A 61 12.89 -9.45 8.10
CA ALA A 61 11.81 -10.12 7.40
C ALA A 61 12.27 -11.39 6.67
N LEU A 62 13.40 -11.32 5.96
CA LEU A 62 13.97 -12.47 5.27
C LEU A 62 14.37 -13.57 6.24
N LEU A 63 15.06 -13.21 7.33
CA LEU A 63 15.49 -14.15 8.35
C LEU A 63 14.31 -14.82 9.07
N LEU A 64 13.31 -14.05 9.51
CA LEU A 64 12.11 -14.61 10.14
C LEU A 64 11.38 -15.58 9.21
N SER A 65 11.20 -15.21 7.94
CA SER A 65 10.58 -16.11 6.97
C SER A 65 11.40 -17.36 6.71
N TYR A 66 12.74 -17.25 6.71
CA TYR A 66 13.62 -18.39 6.54
C TYR A 66 13.57 -19.31 7.77
N MET A 67 13.61 -18.77 8.98
CA MET A 67 13.47 -19.54 10.23
C MET A 67 12.13 -20.25 10.32
N LEU A 68 11.02 -19.57 9.98
CA LEU A 68 9.68 -20.18 9.95
C LEU A 68 9.61 -21.35 8.95
N LEU A 69 10.27 -21.22 7.80
CA LEU A 69 10.35 -22.28 6.80
C LEU A 69 11.18 -23.47 7.30
N GLN A 70 12.34 -23.23 7.90
CA GLN A 70 13.22 -24.31 8.37
C GLN A 70 12.64 -25.05 9.58
N MET A 71 12.13 -24.31 10.56
CA MET A 71 11.69 -24.85 11.85
C MET A 71 10.29 -25.47 11.76
N PHE A 72 9.38 -24.84 11.03
CA PHE A 72 7.95 -25.19 11.05
C PHE A 72 7.39 -25.58 9.68
N ARG A 73 8.23 -25.59 8.64
CA ARG A 73 7.83 -25.84 7.24
C ARG A 73 6.74 -24.87 6.76
N VAL A 74 6.72 -23.66 7.32
CA VAL A 74 5.77 -22.61 6.95
C VAL A 74 6.45 -21.61 6.03
N ALA A 75 6.13 -21.71 4.74
CA ALA A 75 6.50 -20.67 3.79
C ALA A 75 5.72 -19.38 4.12
N SER A 76 6.42 -18.26 4.16
CA SER A 76 5.83 -16.95 4.39
C SER A 76 6.22 -15.99 3.28
N ARG A 77 5.25 -15.23 2.76
CA ARG A 77 5.56 -14.04 1.97
C ARG A 77 5.93 -12.92 2.93
N THR A 78 6.84 -12.07 2.52
CA THR A 78 7.33 -10.99 3.37
C THR A 78 7.17 -9.63 2.72
N HIS A 79 6.90 -8.64 3.55
CA HIS A 79 7.00 -7.25 3.18
C HIS A 79 7.62 -6.45 4.32
N SER A 80 8.26 -5.34 4.02
CA SER A 80 8.74 -4.42 5.05
C SER A 80 8.61 -2.97 4.62
N ASP A 81 8.43 -2.12 5.61
CA ASP A 81 8.54 -0.67 5.52
C ASP A 81 9.53 -0.18 6.61
N PRO A 82 9.85 1.12 6.70
CA PRO A 82 10.79 1.63 7.70
C PRO A 82 10.40 1.35 9.17
N TYR A 83 9.14 0.99 9.42
CA TYR A 83 8.53 0.87 10.75
C TYR A 83 8.03 -0.55 11.06
N ARG A 84 7.90 -1.43 10.05
CA ARG A 84 7.22 -2.71 10.20
C ARG A 84 7.79 -3.80 9.30
N VAL A 85 7.62 -5.04 9.77
CA VAL A 85 7.72 -6.26 8.98
C VAL A 85 6.35 -6.92 8.92
N LEU A 86 5.94 -7.33 7.72
CA LEU A 86 4.73 -8.11 7.46
C LEU A 86 5.15 -9.52 7.06
N LEU A 87 4.62 -10.51 7.77
CA LEU A 87 4.70 -11.92 7.40
C LEU A 87 3.30 -12.41 7.01
N ALA A 88 3.24 -13.11 5.90
CA ALA A 88 2.03 -13.69 5.32
C ALA A 88 2.24 -15.20 5.15
N PRO A 89 2.11 -15.98 6.24
CA PRO A 89 2.37 -17.42 6.24
C PRO A 89 1.31 -18.22 5.47
N SER A 90 1.71 -19.38 4.94
CA SER A 90 0.84 -20.32 4.21
C SER A 90 -0.25 -20.96 5.08
N ARG A 91 -0.06 -20.98 6.40
CA ARG A 91 -1.03 -21.38 7.43
C ARG A 91 -1.01 -20.40 8.61
N PRO A 92 -2.04 -20.38 9.47
CA PRO A 92 -1.98 -19.60 10.71
C PRO A 92 -0.74 -19.97 11.54
N LEU A 93 -0.06 -18.95 12.08
CA LEU A 93 1.04 -19.09 13.03
C LEU A 93 0.55 -18.80 14.46
N SER A 94 1.08 -19.52 15.44
CA SER A 94 0.93 -19.16 16.86
C SER A 94 1.97 -18.11 17.27
N ASN A 95 1.73 -17.40 18.37
CA ASN A 95 2.72 -16.48 18.95
C ASN A 95 4.00 -17.21 19.35
N GLU A 96 3.88 -18.46 19.81
CA GLU A 96 5.01 -19.29 20.20
C GLU A 96 5.90 -19.65 19.00
N GLU A 97 5.33 -19.96 17.83
CA GLU A 97 6.09 -20.22 16.61
C GLU A 97 6.88 -18.98 16.16
N ILE A 98 6.26 -17.80 16.25
CA ILE A 98 6.91 -16.53 15.91
C ILE A 98 8.01 -16.19 16.92
N ALA A 99 7.76 -16.43 18.21
CA ALA A 99 8.74 -16.24 19.27
C ALA A 99 9.97 -17.12 19.07
N LYS A 100 9.77 -18.43 18.85
CA LYS A 100 10.84 -19.38 18.56
C LYS A 100 11.63 -19.00 17.31
N ALA A 101 10.97 -18.51 16.26
CA ALA A 101 11.66 -18.02 15.07
C ALA A 101 12.52 -16.78 15.37
N LEU A 102 12.02 -15.83 16.17
CA LEU A 102 12.78 -14.65 16.57
C LEU A 102 13.95 -15.00 17.49
N GLU A 103 13.74 -15.88 18.47
CA GLU A 103 14.79 -16.41 19.35
C GLU A 103 15.91 -17.07 18.54
N MET A 104 15.55 -17.82 17.49
CA MET A 104 16.53 -18.41 16.58
C MET A 104 17.35 -17.35 15.84
N VAL A 105 16.69 -16.29 15.35
CA VAL A 105 17.40 -15.16 14.70
C VAL A 105 18.33 -14.46 15.70
N VAL A 106 17.90 -14.25 16.95
CA VAL A 106 18.73 -13.67 18.01
C VAL A 106 19.95 -14.56 18.30
N ARG A 107 19.76 -15.87 18.40
CA ARG A 107 20.84 -16.84 18.64
C ARG A 107 21.88 -16.83 17.52
N LEU A 108 21.44 -16.70 16.27
CA LEU A 108 22.30 -16.69 15.09
C LEU A 108 22.83 -15.30 14.73
N ARG A 109 22.77 -14.32 15.65
CA ARG A 109 23.22 -12.93 15.39
C ARG A 109 24.66 -12.81 14.89
N GLY A 110 25.53 -13.78 15.19
CA GLY A 110 26.93 -13.80 14.75
C GLY A 110 27.09 -14.16 13.27
N GLU A 111 26.11 -14.82 12.68
CA GLU A 111 26.21 -15.51 11.38
C GLU A 111 25.09 -15.08 10.42
N LEU A 112 24.55 -13.86 10.59
CA LEU A 112 23.37 -13.38 9.83
C LEU A 112 23.57 -13.45 8.31
N GLU A 113 24.76 -13.10 7.84
CA GLU A 113 25.14 -13.10 6.43
C GLU A 113 25.08 -14.51 5.83
N GLU A 114 25.52 -15.51 6.60
CA GLU A 114 25.48 -16.93 6.20
C GLU A 114 24.03 -17.42 6.12
N GLN A 115 23.21 -17.04 7.10
CA GLN A 115 21.78 -17.38 7.14
C GLN A 115 20.97 -16.70 6.01
N LEU A 116 21.47 -15.61 5.44
CA LEU A 116 20.83 -14.89 4.34
C LEU A 116 21.18 -15.43 2.95
N ALA A 117 22.28 -16.19 2.82
CA ALA A 117 22.75 -16.67 1.52
C ALA A 117 21.68 -17.50 0.80
N GLU A 118 21.12 -18.49 1.48
CA GLU A 118 20.11 -19.40 0.92
C GLU A 118 18.78 -18.70 0.59
N PRO A 119 18.13 -17.93 1.50
CA PRO A 119 16.89 -17.23 1.17
C PRO A 119 17.08 -16.19 0.05
N LEU A 120 18.26 -15.57 -0.07
CA LEU A 120 18.54 -14.68 -1.19
C LEU A 120 18.69 -15.41 -2.52
N ARG A 121 19.36 -16.58 -2.54
CA ARG A 121 19.54 -17.40 -3.76
C ARG A 121 18.24 -17.76 -4.46
N VAL A 122 17.19 -18.01 -3.69
CA VAL A 122 15.86 -18.35 -4.24
C VAL A 122 14.97 -17.14 -4.51
N SER A 123 15.40 -15.93 -4.11
CA SER A 123 14.60 -14.72 -4.18
C SER A 123 14.41 -14.19 -5.61
N ALA A 124 13.26 -13.53 -5.84
CA ALA A 124 13.04 -12.81 -7.10
C ALA A 124 13.98 -11.59 -7.25
N ALA A 125 14.37 -10.98 -6.12
CA ALA A 125 15.30 -9.86 -6.09
C ALA A 125 16.67 -10.25 -6.67
N LEU A 126 17.19 -11.42 -6.29
CA LEU A 126 18.46 -11.92 -6.85
C LEU A 126 18.36 -12.15 -8.35
N ARG A 127 17.31 -12.83 -8.83
CA ARG A 127 17.15 -13.06 -10.27
C ARG A 127 17.11 -11.76 -11.07
N TRP A 128 16.41 -10.75 -10.55
CA TRP A 128 16.36 -9.43 -11.17
C TRP A 128 17.73 -8.75 -11.16
N ARG A 129 18.44 -8.81 -10.02
CA ARG A 129 19.78 -8.22 -9.88
C ARG A 129 20.81 -8.93 -10.78
N MET A 130 20.77 -10.25 -10.87
CA MET A 130 21.60 -11.04 -11.78
C MET A 130 21.38 -10.63 -13.24
N ALA A 131 20.14 -10.34 -13.66
CA ALA A 131 19.86 -9.83 -15.01
C ALA A 131 20.52 -8.47 -15.28
N GLN A 132 20.68 -7.63 -14.24
CA GLN A 132 21.35 -6.34 -14.36
C GLN A 132 22.87 -6.51 -14.39
N VAL A 133 23.41 -7.34 -13.49
CA VAL A 133 24.84 -7.65 -13.41
C VAL A 133 25.31 -8.32 -14.69
N ALA A 134 24.58 -9.31 -15.22
CA ALA A 134 24.88 -9.98 -16.49
C ALA A 134 25.02 -9.01 -17.66
N ARG A 135 24.19 -7.96 -17.72
CA ARG A 135 24.31 -6.90 -18.74
C ARG A 135 25.55 -6.05 -18.55
N ARG A 136 25.89 -5.71 -17.30
CA ARG A 136 27.13 -4.94 -17.00
C ARG A 136 28.39 -5.75 -17.30
N PHE A 137 28.32 -7.07 -17.13
CA PHE A 137 29.43 -8.00 -17.41
C PHE A 137 29.53 -8.36 -18.91
N GLY A 138 28.61 -7.87 -19.76
CA GLY A 138 28.62 -8.18 -21.19
C GLY A 138 28.14 -9.59 -21.55
N VAL A 139 27.63 -10.35 -20.57
CA VAL A 139 27.06 -11.70 -20.80
C VAL A 139 25.75 -11.62 -21.58
N VAL A 140 25.02 -10.51 -21.42
CA VAL A 140 23.77 -10.25 -22.14
C VAL A 140 23.79 -8.85 -22.74
N GLU A 141 23.37 -8.73 -24.00
CA GLU A 141 23.25 -7.45 -24.70
C GLU A 141 22.30 -6.48 -24.00
N ARG A 142 22.57 -5.18 -24.16
CA ARG A 142 21.69 -4.12 -23.64
C ARG A 142 20.34 -4.19 -24.36
N GLY A 143 19.25 -4.23 -23.59
CA GLY A 143 17.88 -4.33 -24.12
C GLY A 143 17.38 -5.76 -24.34
N ALA A 144 18.25 -6.78 -24.32
CA ALA A 144 17.81 -8.15 -24.45
C ALA A 144 16.97 -8.61 -23.24
N ARG A 145 15.92 -9.37 -23.55
CA ARG A 145 15.05 -9.97 -22.54
C ARG A 145 15.78 -11.16 -21.93
N VAL A 146 16.14 -11.04 -20.65
CA VAL A 146 16.80 -12.13 -19.93
C VAL A 146 15.76 -13.17 -19.52
N SER A 147 15.85 -14.37 -20.09
CA SER A 147 14.97 -15.48 -19.73
C SER A 147 15.40 -16.10 -18.41
N ARG A 148 14.48 -16.82 -17.76
CA ARG A 148 14.77 -17.55 -16.52
C ARG A 148 15.90 -18.58 -16.69
N ARG A 149 15.95 -19.26 -17.85
CA ARG A 149 17.00 -20.23 -18.18
C ARG A 149 18.39 -19.61 -18.19
N VAL A 150 18.53 -18.39 -18.72
CA VAL A 150 19.80 -17.66 -18.72
C VAL A 150 20.24 -17.35 -17.29
N ILE A 151 19.34 -16.84 -16.45
CA ILE A 151 19.66 -16.58 -15.03
C ILE A 151 20.05 -17.86 -14.29
N ASP A 152 19.32 -18.95 -14.51
CA ASP A 152 19.63 -20.23 -13.87
C ASP A 152 20.99 -20.80 -14.34
N ALA A 153 21.39 -20.58 -15.60
CA ALA A 153 22.71 -20.95 -16.10
C ALA A 153 23.86 -20.10 -15.53
N LEU A 154 23.56 -18.92 -14.97
CA LEU A 154 24.55 -18.03 -14.35
C LEU A 154 24.73 -18.26 -12.85
N ARG A 155 24.05 -19.25 -12.26
CA ARG A 155 24.30 -19.67 -10.88
C ARG A 155 25.71 -20.24 -10.74
N GLY A 156 26.35 -20.01 -9.61
CA GLY A 156 27.73 -20.36 -9.32
C GLY A 156 28.78 -19.49 -10.03
N THR A 157 28.36 -18.51 -10.85
CA THR A 157 29.29 -17.63 -11.56
C THR A 157 29.57 -16.34 -10.80
N LEU A 158 30.57 -15.56 -11.25
CA LEU A 158 30.85 -14.22 -10.73
C LEU A 158 29.65 -13.27 -10.82
N VAL A 159 28.71 -13.51 -11.74
CA VAL A 159 27.47 -12.74 -11.86
C VAL A 159 26.59 -12.95 -10.62
N GLU A 160 26.48 -14.19 -10.13
CA GLU A 160 25.71 -14.48 -8.91
C GLU A 160 26.40 -13.88 -7.68
N VAL A 161 27.72 -14.05 -7.56
CA VAL A 161 28.52 -13.51 -6.45
C VAL A 161 28.34 -11.99 -6.32
N GLU A 162 28.49 -11.26 -7.43
CA GLU A 162 28.33 -9.80 -7.44
C GLU A 162 26.87 -9.38 -7.20
N ALA A 163 25.90 -10.10 -7.77
CA ALA A 163 24.48 -9.83 -7.53
C ALA A 163 24.10 -10.00 -6.05
N MET A 164 24.61 -11.04 -5.38
CA MET A 164 24.45 -11.25 -3.95
C MET A 164 25.08 -10.14 -3.14
N ARG A 165 26.34 -9.77 -3.46
CA ARG A 165 27.05 -8.68 -2.78
C ARG A 165 26.28 -7.36 -2.86
N GLU A 166 25.83 -6.96 -4.05
CA GLU A 166 25.05 -5.73 -4.22
C GLU A 166 23.73 -5.76 -3.45
N LEU A 167 23.02 -6.89 -3.44
CA LEU A 167 21.78 -7.00 -2.66
C LEU A 167 22.02 -6.89 -1.16
N MET A 168 23.06 -7.55 -0.64
CA MET A 168 23.43 -7.48 0.77
C MET A 168 23.72 -6.04 1.19
N VAL A 169 24.44 -5.26 0.36
CA VAL A 169 24.81 -3.87 0.69
C VAL A 169 23.66 -2.87 0.44
N GLU A 170 22.97 -2.98 -0.69
CA GLU A 170 21.95 -2.00 -1.08
C GLU A 170 20.63 -2.20 -0.36
N LYS A 171 20.24 -3.45 -0.08
CA LYS A 171 18.90 -3.78 0.42
C LYS A 171 18.87 -4.21 1.86
N LEU A 172 19.97 -4.77 2.37
CA LEU A 172 20.03 -5.35 3.71
C LEU A 172 21.04 -4.59 4.57
N ASP A 173 20.94 -4.84 5.87
CA ASP A 173 21.81 -4.29 6.91
C ASP A 173 21.90 -5.32 8.03
N CYS A 174 22.99 -6.09 8.03
CA CYS A 174 23.23 -7.14 9.02
C CYS A 174 23.88 -6.58 10.28
N ASP A 175 24.75 -5.57 10.14
CA ASP A 175 25.46 -4.95 11.26
C ASP A 175 24.48 -4.27 12.21
N ARG A 176 23.59 -3.44 11.68
CA ARG A 176 22.59 -2.76 12.51
C ARG A 176 21.54 -3.74 13.04
N LEU A 177 21.20 -4.80 12.30
CA LEU A 177 20.34 -5.85 12.82
C LEU A 177 20.99 -6.58 13.99
N ARG A 178 22.29 -6.90 13.91
CA ARG A 178 23.06 -7.55 14.99
C ARG A 178 23.04 -6.71 16.26
N GLU A 179 23.19 -5.40 16.15
CA GLU A 179 23.06 -4.47 17.28
C GLU A 179 21.65 -4.51 17.88
N VAL A 180 20.60 -4.46 17.05
CA VAL A 180 19.21 -4.52 17.49
C VAL A 180 18.89 -5.85 18.18
N LEU A 181 19.33 -6.97 17.62
CA LEU A 181 19.15 -8.30 18.23
C LEU A 181 19.90 -8.39 19.57
N GLY A 182 21.08 -7.79 19.69
CA GLY A 182 21.80 -7.67 20.96
C GLY A 182 21.07 -6.81 21.99
N MET A 183 20.36 -5.76 21.56
CA MET A 183 19.49 -4.97 22.44
C MET A 183 18.25 -5.75 22.89
N ILE A 184 17.69 -6.60 22.02
CA ILE A 184 16.58 -7.49 22.38
C ILE A 184 17.04 -8.55 23.39
N GLU A 185 18.15 -9.24 23.12
CA GLU A 185 18.72 -10.24 24.04
C GLU A 185 19.08 -9.62 25.40
N GLY A 186 19.68 -8.43 25.39
CA GLY A 186 20.03 -7.69 26.61
C GLY A 186 18.85 -7.00 27.31
N GLY A 187 17.61 -7.18 26.84
CA GLY A 187 16.40 -6.60 27.46
C GLY A 187 16.24 -5.08 27.31
N ARG A 188 17.08 -4.41 26.51
CA ARG A 188 16.96 -2.97 26.19
C ARG A 188 15.79 -2.70 25.25
N ILE A 189 15.45 -3.67 24.41
CA ILE A 189 14.25 -3.68 23.58
C ILE A 189 13.39 -4.85 24.04
N SER A 190 12.17 -4.57 24.47
CA SER A 190 11.18 -5.59 24.82
C SER A 190 10.40 -6.05 23.58
N VAL A 191 9.97 -7.31 23.58
CA VAL A 191 9.14 -7.87 22.52
C VAL A 191 7.83 -8.36 23.13
N THR A 192 6.71 -7.80 22.67
CA THR A 192 5.36 -8.16 23.13
C THR A 192 4.58 -8.82 22.01
N TYR A 193 3.87 -9.90 22.32
CA TYR A 193 3.06 -10.63 21.35
C TYR A 193 1.57 -10.41 21.63
N VAL A 194 0.84 -9.93 20.63
CA VAL A 194 -0.60 -9.64 20.72
C VAL A 194 -1.33 -10.55 19.75
N ALA A 195 -2.07 -11.52 20.28
CA ALA A 195 -3.01 -12.28 19.48
C ALA A 195 -4.22 -11.40 19.12
N THR A 196 -4.56 -11.33 17.84
CA THR A 196 -5.64 -10.49 17.34
C THR A 196 -6.38 -11.19 16.18
N THR A 197 -7.40 -10.54 15.64
CA THR A 197 -8.05 -10.97 14.39
C THR A 197 -7.75 -9.96 13.30
N MET A 198 -7.99 -10.34 12.04
CA MET A 198 -7.78 -9.44 10.90
C MET A 198 -8.61 -8.15 11.00
N GLU A 199 -9.81 -8.24 11.54
CA GLU A 199 -10.70 -7.11 11.79
C GLU A 199 -10.19 -6.25 12.93
N ARG A 200 -9.43 -6.81 13.88
CA ARG A 200 -8.94 -6.11 15.07
C ARG A 200 -7.48 -5.67 14.97
N LEU A 201 -6.85 -5.84 13.81
CA LEU A 201 -5.52 -5.27 13.54
C LEU A 201 -5.50 -3.77 13.82
N SER A 202 -4.43 -3.33 14.49
CA SER A 202 -4.33 -1.95 14.94
C SER A 202 -4.29 -0.97 13.77
N PRO A 203 -4.74 0.29 13.96
CA PRO A 203 -4.58 1.36 12.97
C PRO A 203 -3.17 1.45 12.39
N MET A 204 -2.15 1.26 13.24
CA MET A 204 -0.76 1.27 12.82
C MET A 204 -0.38 0.05 12.01
N ALA A 205 -1.05 -1.09 12.06
CA ALA A 205 -0.73 -2.25 11.22
C ALA A 205 -1.25 -2.10 9.78
N LEU A 206 -2.28 -1.28 9.55
CA LEU A 206 -2.97 -1.17 8.26
C LEU A 206 -2.11 -0.62 7.10
N PRO A 207 -1.20 0.36 7.29
CA PRO A 207 -0.40 0.91 6.19
C PRO A 207 0.48 -0.11 5.47
N ILE A 208 1.13 -1.04 6.18
CA ILE A 208 1.97 -2.06 5.55
C ILE A 208 1.14 -3.08 4.76
N LEU A 209 -0.10 -3.35 5.20
CA LEU A 209 -1.04 -4.17 4.43
C LEU A 209 -1.47 -3.48 3.14
N LYS A 210 -1.73 -2.16 3.19
CA LYS A 210 -1.99 -1.37 1.98
C LYS A 210 -0.80 -1.52 1.03
N SER A 211 0.41 -1.18 1.46
CA SER A 211 1.59 -1.14 0.59
C SER A 211 1.93 -2.50 -0.03
N ALA A 212 1.71 -3.59 0.69
CA ALA A 212 1.87 -4.94 0.17
C ALA A 212 0.91 -5.23 -1.00
N VAL A 213 -0.35 -4.82 -0.87
CA VAL A 213 -1.39 -5.01 -1.91
C VAL A 213 -1.08 -4.28 -3.22
N TRP A 214 -0.37 -3.15 -3.18
CA TRP A 214 0.03 -2.41 -4.39
C TRP A 214 1.21 -3.04 -5.13
N ARG A 215 1.99 -3.92 -4.49
CA ARG A 215 3.21 -4.54 -5.08
C ARG A 215 3.01 -5.97 -5.58
N ASP A 216 1.81 -6.29 -6.05
CA ASP A 216 1.43 -7.63 -6.56
C ASP A 216 1.60 -8.79 -5.56
N TYR A 217 1.88 -8.50 -4.29
CA TYR A 217 1.65 -9.45 -3.21
C TYR A 217 0.15 -9.49 -2.96
N VAL A 218 -0.57 -10.31 -3.74
CA VAL A 218 -1.78 -10.91 -3.21
C VAL A 218 -1.31 -11.69 -2.00
N VAL A 219 -1.39 -11.11 -0.82
CA VAL A 219 -1.37 -11.89 0.41
C VAL A 219 -2.69 -12.65 0.35
N PRO A 220 -2.73 -13.94 -0.02
CA PRO A 220 -3.99 -14.66 -0.18
C PRO A 220 -4.75 -14.74 1.16
N SER A 221 -4.07 -14.39 2.25
CA SER A 221 -4.51 -14.45 3.62
C SER A 221 -4.90 -13.12 4.28
N VAL A 222 -4.79 -11.97 3.61
CA VAL A 222 -5.44 -10.76 4.12
C VAL A 222 -6.89 -10.85 3.68
N PRO A 223 -7.87 -11.09 4.59
CA PRO A 223 -9.25 -11.14 4.18
C PRO A 223 -9.61 -9.83 3.50
N LEU A 224 -10.28 -10.00 2.37
CA LEU A 224 -10.70 -8.92 1.50
C LEU A 224 -11.42 -7.83 2.31
N SER A 225 -12.17 -8.21 3.35
CA SER A 225 -12.86 -7.34 4.32
C SER A 225 -11.94 -6.34 5.05
N ALA A 226 -10.76 -6.73 5.51
CA ALA A 226 -9.84 -5.83 6.22
C ALA A 226 -9.27 -4.76 5.27
N LEU A 227 -8.96 -5.15 4.03
CA LEU A 227 -8.55 -4.21 2.97
C LEU A 227 -9.69 -3.32 2.54
N VAL A 228 -10.90 -3.88 2.41
CA VAL A 228 -12.10 -3.14 2.07
C VAL A 228 -12.35 -2.04 3.09
N ARG A 229 -12.33 -2.33 4.40
CA ARG A 229 -12.49 -1.30 5.44
C ARG A 229 -11.48 -0.16 5.28
N VAL A 230 -10.23 -0.53 5.04
CA VAL A 230 -9.10 0.38 4.93
C VAL A 230 -9.21 1.29 3.69
N VAL A 231 -9.62 0.71 2.56
CA VAL A 231 -9.85 1.42 1.31
C VAL A 231 -11.11 2.26 1.40
N ARG A 232 -12.18 1.74 2.01
CA ARG A 232 -13.44 2.46 2.28
C ARG A 232 -13.18 3.72 3.08
N LYS A 233 -12.47 3.64 4.23
CA LYS A 233 -12.11 4.83 5.04
C LYS A 233 -11.38 5.88 4.20
N ARG A 234 -10.45 5.45 3.33
CA ARG A 234 -9.74 6.36 2.42
C ARG A 234 -10.68 7.00 1.39
N LEU A 235 -11.50 6.22 0.69
CA LEU A 235 -12.41 6.73 -0.34
C LEU A 235 -13.43 7.71 0.23
N LEU A 236 -13.95 7.43 1.44
CA LEU A 236 -14.88 8.28 2.17
C LEU A 236 -14.25 9.62 2.62
N GLU A 237 -12.97 9.62 2.96
CA GLU A 237 -12.23 10.84 3.34
C GLU A 237 -11.69 11.64 2.13
N GLU A 238 -11.76 11.09 0.92
CA GLU A 238 -11.29 11.78 -0.28
C GLU A 238 -12.19 12.99 -0.61
N GLU A 239 -11.58 14.08 -1.04
CA GLU A 239 -12.29 15.27 -1.50
C GLU A 239 -12.56 15.19 -2.99
N VAL A 240 -13.82 15.36 -3.38
CA VAL A 240 -14.24 15.47 -4.78
C VAL A 240 -14.83 16.85 -5.03
N ARG A 241 -14.72 17.30 -6.28
CA ARG A 241 -15.31 18.55 -6.74
C ARG A 241 -16.63 18.24 -7.43
N LEU A 242 -17.73 18.79 -6.91
CA LEU A 242 -19.00 18.82 -7.63
C LEU A 242 -19.04 20.04 -8.55
N VAL A 243 -19.55 19.85 -9.77
CA VAL A 243 -19.73 20.92 -10.76
C VAL A 243 -21.10 20.79 -11.41
N CYS A 244 -21.89 21.87 -11.39
CA CYS A 244 -23.19 21.87 -12.07
C CYS A 244 -23.01 21.88 -13.58
N LEU A 245 -23.46 20.84 -14.29
CA LEU A 245 -23.38 20.79 -15.75
C LEU A 245 -24.58 21.44 -16.46
N HIS A 246 -25.56 21.94 -15.70
CA HIS A 246 -26.72 22.63 -16.26
C HIS A 246 -26.41 24.11 -16.55
N ARG A 247 -25.97 24.87 -15.54
CA ARG A 247 -25.60 26.29 -15.70
C ARG A 247 -24.09 26.56 -15.67
N LEU A 248 -23.26 25.60 -15.27
CA LEU A 248 -21.79 25.72 -15.21
C LEU A 248 -21.28 26.87 -14.32
N ASP A 249 -22.13 27.44 -13.47
CA ASP A 249 -21.91 28.62 -12.64
C ASP A 249 -21.68 28.29 -11.15
N TRP A 250 -21.62 27.00 -10.81
CA TRP A 250 -21.46 26.51 -9.44
C TRP A 250 -20.53 25.30 -9.35
N THR A 251 -19.65 25.35 -8.36
CA THR A 251 -18.77 24.25 -7.97
C THR A 251 -18.54 24.28 -6.46
N THR A 252 -18.36 23.11 -5.85
CA THR A 252 -17.93 22.98 -4.45
C THR A 252 -16.96 21.82 -4.27
N LEU A 253 -16.13 21.89 -3.23
CA LEU A 253 -15.30 20.78 -2.75
C LEU A 253 -15.96 20.16 -1.53
N VAL A 254 -16.10 18.84 -1.52
CA VAL A 254 -16.78 18.10 -0.48
C VAL A 254 -16.16 16.72 -0.33
N LYS A 255 -16.10 16.20 0.90
CA LYS A 255 -15.66 14.82 1.12
C LYS A 255 -16.74 13.86 0.70
N VAL A 256 -16.34 12.70 0.20
CA VAL A 256 -17.29 11.66 -0.24
C VAL A 256 -18.24 11.25 0.89
N LYS A 257 -17.78 11.17 2.14
CA LYS A 257 -18.64 10.83 3.30
C LYS A 257 -19.73 11.85 3.59
N ASP A 258 -19.53 13.11 3.20
CA ASP A 258 -20.43 14.22 3.50
C ASP A 258 -21.40 14.50 2.33
N LEU A 259 -21.36 13.68 1.27
CA LEU A 259 -22.24 13.80 0.12
C LEU A 259 -23.62 13.19 0.38
N ASP A 260 -24.66 13.96 0.03
CA ASP A 260 -26.04 13.49 -0.03
C ASP A 260 -26.35 12.93 -1.43
N ASP A 261 -27.03 11.78 -1.50
CA ASP A 261 -27.50 11.16 -2.75
C ASP A 261 -28.51 12.05 -3.51
N SER A 262 -29.17 12.95 -2.79
CA SER A 262 -30.12 13.92 -3.32
C SER A 262 -29.50 15.27 -3.68
N ALA A 263 -28.17 15.42 -3.57
CA ALA A 263 -27.47 16.67 -3.81
C ALA A 263 -27.87 17.33 -5.14
N SER A 264 -28.16 18.63 -5.06
CA SER A 264 -28.58 19.46 -6.18
C SER A 264 -27.80 20.78 -6.18
N CYS A 265 -27.72 21.42 -7.34
CA CYS A 265 -27.09 22.73 -7.45
C CYS A 265 -27.89 23.76 -6.64
N PRO A 266 -27.30 24.45 -5.64
CA PRO A 266 -28.02 25.42 -4.82
C PRO A 266 -28.44 26.67 -5.61
N LYS A 267 -27.84 26.91 -6.79
CA LYS A 267 -28.20 28.06 -7.62
C LYS A 267 -29.34 27.80 -8.61
N CYS A 268 -29.52 26.55 -9.08
CA CYS A 268 -30.47 26.24 -10.16
C CYS A 268 -31.37 25.02 -9.89
N GLY A 269 -31.19 24.33 -8.77
CA GLY A 269 -31.93 23.11 -8.42
C GLY A 269 -31.58 21.86 -9.25
N SER A 270 -30.72 21.98 -10.28
CA SER A 270 -30.36 20.83 -11.12
C SER A 270 -29.55 19.80 -10.34
N ARG A 271 -29.94 18.52 -10.46
CA ARG A 271 -29.19 17.37 -9.94
C ARG A 271 -28.11 16.86 -10.90
N PHE A 272 -27.94 17.49 -12.07
CA PHE A 272 -26.94 17.09 -13.06
C PHE A 272 -25.56 17.63 -12.69
N LEU A 273 -24.96 17.01 -11.67
CA LEU A 273 -23.69 17.42 -11.05
C LEU A 273 -22.57 16.45 -11.45
N ALA A 274 -21.56 16.94 -12.16
CA ALA A 274 -20.35 16.19 -12.42
C ALA A 274 -19.50 16.06 -11.17
N VAL A 275 -18.97 14.87 -10.93
CA VAL A 275 -17.95 14.59 -9.90
C VAL A 275 -16.59 14.57 -10.59
N LEU A 276 -15.69 15.45 -10.15
CA LEU A 276 -14.30 15.56 -10.64
C LEU A 276 -13.32 15.37 -9.47
N LYS A 277 -12.15 14.80 -9.76
CA LYS A 277 -11.04 14.73 -8.80
C LYS A 277 -10.38 16.08 -8.65
N ARG A 278 -9.70 16.28 -7.51
CA ARG A 278 -8.97 17.53 -7.21
C ARG A 278 -7.92 17.90 -8.27
N GLY A 279 -7.33 16.92 -8.97
CA GLY A 279 -6.35 17.13 -10.04
C GLY A 279 -6.92 17.32 -11.45
N GLU A 280 -8.23 17.27 -11.67
CA GLU A 280 -8.85 17.41 -13.01
C GLU A 280 -9.13 18.88 -13.36
N GLU A 281 -8.14 19.76 -13.22
CA GLU A 281 -8.29 21.21 -13.47
C GLU A 281 -8.57 21.53 -14.95
N GLU A 282 -7.94 20.80 -15.86
CA GLU A 282 -8.17 20.93 -17.31
C GLU A 282 -9.64 20.75 -17.69
N THR A 283 -10.34 19.81 -17.04
CA THR A 283 -11.78 19.60 -17.29
C THR A 283 -12.60 20.81 -16.86
N LEU A 284 -12.21 21.50 -15.78
CA LEU A 284 -12.90 22.72 -15.35
C LEU A 284 -12.68 23.88 -16.32
N GLU A 285 -11.49 23.99 -16.88
CA GLU A 285 -11.19 24.99 -17.91
C GLU A 285 -12.05 24.77 -19.14
N VAL A 286 -12.20 23.51 -19.59
CA VAL A 286 -13.13 23.13 -20.66
C VAL A 286 -14.57 23.53 -20.33
N LEU A 287 -15.03 23.28 -19.11
CA LEU A 287 -16.39 23.65 -18.70
C LEU A 287 -16.59 25.17 -18.67
N ARG A 288 -15.59 25.95 -18.22
CA ARG A 288 -15.62 27.42 -18.27
C ARG A 288 -15.59 27.95 -19.71
N LYS A 289 -14.78 27.33 -20.59
CA LYS A 289 -14.70 27.65 -22.01
C LYS A 289 -16.05 27.44 -22.69
N LYS A 290 -16.73 26.32 -22.37
CA LYS A 290 -18.09 26.04 -22.82
C LYS A 290 -19.11 27.07 -22.31
N LEU A 291 -19.03 27.48 -21.04
CA LEU A 291 -19.90 28.52 -20.49
C LEU A 291 -19.77 29.86 -21.26
N ARG A 292 -18.56 30.19 -21.74
CA ARG A 292 -18.30 31.38 -22.57
C ARG A 292 -18.71 31.24 -24.04
N GLY A 293 -19.28 30.09 -24.43
CA GLY A 293 -19.69 29.84 -25.82
C GLY A 293 -18.53 29.63 -26.81
N LEU A 294 -17.32 29.36 -26.32
CA LEU A 294 -16.14 29.16 -27.15
C LEU A 294 -16.12 27.75 -27.75
N LYS A 295 -15.57 27.61 -28.96
CA LYS A 295 -15.42 26.30 -29.63
C LYS A 295 -14.44 25.40 -28.87
N LEU A 296 -14.80 24.14 -28.71
CA LEU A 296 -13.97 23.11 -28.07
C LEU A 296 -13.17 22.34 -29.12
N SER A 297 -11.94 21.96 -28.78
CA SER A 297 -11.13 21.01 -29.55
C SER A 297 -11.68 19.58 -29.39
N ARG A 298 -11.20 18.65 -30.24
CA ARG A 298 -11.60 17.24 -30.14
C ARG A 298 -11.26 16.62 -28.78
N ASP A 299 -10.16 17.02 -28.15
CA ASP A 299 -9.75 16.50 -26.84
C ASP A 299 -10.56 17.14 -25.71
N GLU A 300 -10.82 18.45 -25.80
CA GLU A 300 -11.70 19.16 -24.86
C GLU A 300 -13.13 18.57 -24.88
N GLU A 301 -13.64 18.21 -26.07
CA GLU A 301 -14.92 17.51 -26.17
C GLU A 301 -14.92 16.15 -25.48
N ARG A 302 -13.79 15.41 -25.49
CA ARG A 302 -13.68 14.14 -24.75
C ARG A 302 -13.77 14.39 -23.24
N LEU A 303 -13.11 15.43 -22.73
CA LEU A 303 -13.20 15.82 -21.32
C LEU A 303 -14.62 16.20 -20.92
N LEU A 304 -15.31 16.97 -21.76
CA LEU A 304 -16.73 17.28 -21.57
C LEU A 304 -17.61 16.02 -21.51
N ARG A 305 -17.42 15.08 -22.46
CA ARG A 305 -18.16 13.80 -22.47
C ARG A 305 -17.89 12.98 -21.21
N ARG A 306 -16.65 12.98 -20.71
CA ARG A 306 -16.28 12.33 -19.44
C ARG A 306 -16.99 12.98 -18.25
N ALA A 307 -17.02 14.30 -18.16
CA ALA A 307 -17.74 15.03 -17.12
C ALA A 307 -19.26 14.76 -17.17
N GLN A 308 -19.85 14.72 -18.37
CA GLN A 308 -21.25 14.36 -18.54
C GLN A 308 -21.54 12.94 -18.08
N LEU A 309 -20.64 11.99 -18.37
CA LEU A 309 -20.78 10.63 -17.89
C LEU A 309 -20.67 10.55 -16.36
N SER A 310 -19.73 11.26 -15.73
CA SER A 310 -19.65 11.30 -14.26
C SER A 310 -20.91 11.90 -13.64
N ALA A 311 -21.50 12.92 -14.26
CA ALA A 311 -22.76 13.50 -13.81
C ALA A 311 -23.94 12.53 -13.91
N ARG A 312 -24.02 11.72 -14.99
CA ARG A 312 -25.03 10.67 -15.12
C ARG A 312 -24.87 9.61 -14.03
N LEU A 313 -23.64 9.18 -13.77
CA LEU A 313 -23.38 8.21 -12.70
C LEU A 313 -23.78 8.75 -11.34
N PHE A 314 -23.44 10.01 -11.03
CA PHE A 314 -23.84 10.64 -9.78
C PHE A 314 -25.36 10.79 -9.67
N LEU A 315 -26.04 11.17 -10.76
CA LEU A 315 -27.50 11.26 -10.79
C LEU A 315 -28.18 9.91 -10.49
N THR A 316 -27.59 8.80 -10.94
CA THR A 316 -28.16 7.45 -10.77
C THR A 316 -27.76 6.80 -9.44
N TYR A 317 -26.49 6.88 -9.04
CA TYR A 317 -25.93 6.13 -7.91
C TYR A 317 -25.52 7.01 -6.72
N GLY A 318 -25.70 8.34 -6.79
CA GLY A 318 -25.41 9.26 -5.71
C GLY A 318 -23.97 9.17 -5.19
N ARG A 319 -23.83 9.13 -3.87
CA ARG A 319 -22.57 9.00 -3.12
C ARG A 319 -21.77 7.78 -3.53
N LEU A 320 -22.41 6.67 -3.95
CA LEU A 320 -21.69 5.48 -4.43
C LEU A 320 -20.90 5.78 -5.71
N ALA A 321 -21.44 6.60 -6.62
CA ALA A 321 -20.69 7.04 -7.80
C ALA A 321 -19.51 7.93 -7.42
N ALA A 322 -19.68 8.84 -6.46
CA ALA A 322 -18.57 9.64 -5.97
C ALA A 322 -17.49 8.78 -5.32
N MET A 323 -17.87 7.76 -4.56
CA MET A 323 -16.94 6.81 -3.94
C MET A 323 -16.17 5.98 -4.98
N ALA A 324 -16.84 5.51 -6.04
CA ALA A 324 -16.17 4.81 -7.14
C ALA A 324 -15.20 5.74 -7.90
N LEU A 325 -15.63 6.97 -8.20
CA LEU A 325 -14.83 7.98 -8.88
C LEU A 325 -13.66 8.47 -8.04
N ALA A 326 -13.73 8.42 -6.71
CA ALA A 326 -12.59 8.74 -5.83
C ALA A 326 -11.41 7.74 -5.96
N GLY A 327 -11.64 6.56 -6.55
CA GLY A 327 -10.58 5.57 -6.79
C GLY A 327 -9.48 6.08 -7.71
N ARG A 328 -8.21 5.79 -7.39
CA ARG A 328 -7.04 6.21 -8.18
C ARG A 328 -7.03 5.55 -9.55
N GLY A 329 -6.87 6.35 -10.61
CA GLY A 329 -6.96 5.84 -11.99
C GLY A 329 -8.35 5.37 -12.44
N VAL A 330 -9.36 5.46 -11.57
CA VAL A 330 -10.75 5.17 -11.94
C VAL A 330 -11.36 6.40 -12.62
N GLY A 331 -11.60 6.31 -13.93
CA GLY A 331 -12.34 7.30 -14.70
C GLY A 331 -13.84 6.95 -14.81
N PRO A 332 -14.67 7.83 -15.41
CA PRO A 332 -16.12 7.62 -15.52
C PRO A 332 -16.52 6.32 -16.20
N SER A 333 -15.82 5.89 -17.25
CA SER A 333 -16.12 4.61 -17.92
C SER A 333 -15.84 3.39 -17.04
N THR A 334 -14.75 3.43 -16.25
CA THR A 334 -14.43 2.34 -15.31
C THR A 334 -15.38 2.35 -14.13
N ALA A 335 -15.71 3.53 -13.58
CA ALA A 335 -16.70 3.67 -12.52
C ALA A 335 -18.08 3.13 -12.95
N ALA A 336 -18.50 3.37 -14.20
CA ALA A 336 -19.75 2.83 -14.74
C ALA A 336 -19.80 1.29 -14.78
N ARG A 337 -18.66 0.61 -14.93
CA ARG A 337 -18.58 -0.86 -14.84
C ARG A 337 -18.65 -1.31 -13.38
N ILE A 338 -17.83 -0.72 -12.52
CA ILE A 338 -17.80 -1.00 -11.08
C ILE A 338 -19.19 -0.86 -10.47
N LEU A 339 -19.90 0.24 -10.73
CA LEU A 339 -21.22 0.52 -10.17
C LEU A 339 -22.30 -0.45 -10.65
N ARG A 340 -22.15 -0.98 -11.87
CA ARG A 340 -23.07 -1.97 -12.44
C ARG A 340 -22.88 -3.35 -11.83
N ASP A 341 -21.63 -3.72 -11.56
CA ASP A 341 -21.27 -5.04 -11.05
C ASP A 341 -21.33 -5.12 -9.52
N ALA A 342 -21.28 -3.98 -8.84
CA ALA A 342 -21.39 -3.89 -7.40
C ALA A 342 -22.77 -4.33 -6.91
N ARG A 343 -22.79 -5.18 -5.88
CA ARG A 343 -24.03 -5.68 -5.25
C ARG A 343 -24.37 -4.90 -3.98
N ASP A 344 -23.33 -4.43 -3.31
CA ASP A 344 -23.38 -3.68 -2.06
C ASP A 344 -22.14 -2.76 -1.98
N GLU A 345 -22.05 -1.94 -0.93
CA GLU A 345 -20.96 -0.97 -0.74
C GLU A 345 -19.60 -1.66 -0.57
N ASP A 346 -19.54 -2.82 0.11
CA ASP A 346 -18.29 -3.57 0.28
C ASP A 346 -17.77 -4.09 -1.05
N HIS A 347 -18.64 -4.72 -1.84
CA HIS A 347 -18.31 -5.23 -3.17
C HIS A 347 -17.87 -4.10 -4.11
N LEU A 348 -18.48 -2.91 -4.01
CA LEU A 348 -18.04 -1.72 -4.74
C LEU A 348 -16.59 -1.38 -4.39
N VAL A 349 -16.25 -1.32 -3.11
CA VAL A 349 -14.88 -1.01 -2.65
C VAL A 349 -13.87 -2.07 -3.12
N GLU A 350 -14.26 -3.35 -3.14
CA GLU A 350 -13.44 -4.42 -3.71
C GLU A 350 -13.15 -4.22 -5.19
N LEU A 351 -14.17 -3.88 -5.97
CA LEU A 351 -14.06 -3.62 -7.40
C LEU A 351 -13.21 -2.37 -7.68
N VAL A 352 -13.33 -1.32 -6.88
CA VAL A 352 -12.43 -0.15 -6.94
C VAL A 352 -10.99 -0.57 -6.66
N LEU A 353 -10.74 -1.36 -5.61
CA LEU A 353 -9.40 -1.84 -5.30
C LEU A 353 -8.80 -2.67 -6.45
N LYS A 354 -9.61 -3.50 -7.12
CA LYS A 354 -9.17 -4.25 -8.32
C LYS A 354 -8.80 -3.30 -9.47
N ALA A 355 -9.62 -2.29 -9.74
CA ALA A 355 -9.35 -1.30 -10.79
C ALA A 355 -8.10 -0.45 -10.51
N GLU A 356 -7.86 -0.07 -9.25
CA GLU A 356 -6.64 0.66 -8.85
C GLU A 356 -5.37 -0.16 -9.09
N ARG A 357 -5.43 -1.48 -8.87
CA ARG A 357 -4.31 -2.39 -9.17
C ARG A 357 -4.05 -2.48 -10.67
N GLU A 358 -5.10 -2.64 -11.47
CA GLU A 358 -4.96 -2.73 -12.92
C GLU A 358 -4.37 -1.43 -13.51
N TYR A 359 -4.83 -0.28 -13.02
CA TYR A 359 -4.26 1.01 -13.38
C TYR A 359 -2.79 1.10 -12.99
N SER A 360 -2.43 0.71 -11.76
CA SER A 360 -1.03 0.73 -11.30
C SER A 360 -0.12 -0.17 -12.13
N ARG A 361 -0.60 -1.35 -12.51
CA ARG A 361 0.12 -2.30 -13.37
C ARG A 361 0.33 -1.77 -14.78
N THR A 362 -0.65 -1.06 -15.32
CA THR A 362 -0.63 -0.59 -16.71
C THR A 362 -0.10 0.83 -16.86
N ARG A 363 0.10 1.58 -15.78
CA ARG A 363 0.52 3.00 -15.79
C ARG A 363 1.69 3.32 -16.71
N GLN A 364 2.67 2.41 -16.82
CA GLN A 364 3.82 2.56 -17.73
C GLN A 364 3.46 2.62 -19.23
N TYR A 365 2.22 2.32 -19.61
CA TYR A 365 1.74 2.32 -20.99
C TYR A 365 0.75 3.46 -21.31
N TRP A 366 0.46 4.34 -20.34
CA TRP A 366 -0.55 5.41 -20.47
C TRP A 366 0.03 6.83 -20.34
N ASP A 367 1.34 6.96 -20.13
CA ASP A 367 2.07 8.23 -20.14
C ASP A 367 2.76 8.46 -21.49
#